data_AF-A0A7J8M002-F1
#
_entry.id   AF-A0A7J8M002-F1
#
_cell.length_a   1.000
_cell.length_b   1.000
_cell.length_c   1.000
_cell.angle_alpha   90.00
_cell.angle_beta   90.00
_cell.angle_gamma   90.00
#
_symmetry.space_group_name_H-M   'P 1'
#
loop_
_entity.id
_entity.type
_entity.pdbx_description
1 polymer ?
#
loop_
_entity_poly.entity_id
_entity_poly.type
_entity_poly.pdbx_seq_one_letter_code
_entity_poly.pdbx_strand_id
1 'polypeptide(L)'
;MANSKKPGGLREMLESVYSVIALLFILVACVELCDAAAAVDVYRLIQYDMSGSPFGSRFAALNHHAASLHFPSGVDLSRTVLIIPLRELNITFVREYINQKKPLGGLLVLLPEVLSFKTGGNKQVHEKEKMKNLLAELERLLVHSNIPYPVYFAFENDEIDTVLADIKKNDLMGQPATATTGGYKFVIPTAEPKKVASPTMTNIQ
;
A
#
# COMPACT_ATOMS: atom_id res chain seq x y z
N MET A 1 -30.24 52.95 46.93
CA MET A 1 -29.24 51.87 46.72
C MET A 1 -29.74 50.98 45.60
N ALA A 2 -29.28 51.21 44.36
CA ALA A 2 -29.61 50.35 43.22
C ALA A 2 -28.32 49.60 42.83
N ASN A 3 -28.32 48.29 43.05
CA ASN A 3 -27.17 47.43 42.83
C ASN A 3 -27.17 47.00 41.35
N SER A 4 -26.39 47.70 40.52
CA SER A 4 -26.26 47.40 39.09
C SER A 4 -25.37 46.15 38.90
N LYS A 5 -26.00 45.02 38.55
CA LYS A 5 -25.31 43.76 38.22
C LYS A 5 -24.42 43.97 36.99
N LYS A 6 -23.11 43.78 37.16
CA LYS A 6 -22.12 43.87 36.08
C LYS A 6 -22.37 42.79 35.00
N PRO A 7 -22.42 43.14 33.70
CA PRO A 7 -22.73 42.21 32.61
C PRO A 7 -21.54 41.34 32.14
N GLY A 8 -20.38 41.39 32.83
CA GLY A 8 -19.14 40.74 32.40
C GLY A 8 -19.17 39.20 32.39
N GLY A 9 -19.83 38.58 33.37
CA GLY A 9 -19.83 37.11 33.50
C GLY A 9 -20.57 36.39 32.38
N LEU A 10 -21.61 37.00 31.79
CA LEU A 10 -22.33 36.38 30.66
C LEU A 10 -21.48 36.35 29.40
N ARG A 11 -20.64 37.36 29.19
CA ARG A 11 -19.78 37.49 28.02
C ARG A 11 -18.58 36.53 28.10
N GLU A 12 -17.97 36.41 29.28
CA GLU A 12 -16.93 35.42 29.54
C GLU A 12 -17.45 33.97 29.42
N MET A 13 -18.68 33.70 29.89
CA MET A 13 -19.32 32.38 29.68
C MET A 13 -19.60 32.11 28.20
N LEU A 14 -20.06 33.09 27.44
CA LEU A 14 -20.28 32.94 25.99
C LEU A 14 -18.96 32.68 25.26
N GLU A 15 -17.89 33.43 25.55
CA GLU A 15 -16.57 33.23 24.96
C GLU A 15 -15.98 31.86 25.33
N SER A 16 -16.17 31.40 26.57
CA SER A 16 -15.80 30.04 27.00
C SER A 16 -16.59 28.96 26.25
N VAL A 17 -17.89 29.15 26.04
CA VAL A 17 -18.74 28.19 25.31
C VAL A 17 -18.32 28.13 23.83
N TYR A 18 -18.06 29.27 23.20
CA TYR A 18 -17.52 29.32 21.84
C TYR A 18 -16.15 28.63 21.73
N SER A 19 -15.27 28.82 22.72
CA SER A 19 -13.96 28.16 22.77
C SER A 19 -14.09 26.64 22.91
N VAL A 20 -15.00 26.16 23.76
CA VAL A 20 -15.28 24.71 23.93
C VAL A 20 -15.88 24.12 22.66
N ILE A 21 -16.78 24.84 21.99
CA ILE A 21 -17.37 24.41 20.71
C ILE A 21 -16.30 24.36 19.61
N ALA A 22 -15.44 25.37 19.52
CA ALA A 22 -14.34 25.38 18.55
C ALA A 22 -13.35 24.23 18.79
N LEU A 23 -13.02 23.96 20.06
CA LEU A 23 -12.18 22.82 20.43
C LEU A 23 -12.84 21.49 20.05
N LEU A 24 -14.16 21.35 20.27
CA LEU A 24 -14.90 20.16 19.85
C LEU A 24 -14.82 19.95 18.34
N PHE A 25 -14.99 20.98 17.53
CA PHE A 25 -14.84 20.88 16.07
C PHE A 25 -13.43 20.49 15.64
N ILE A 26 -12.40 21.04 16.29
CA ILE A 26 -11.00 20.66 16.02
C ILE A 26 -10.80 19.17 16.36
N LEU A 27 -11.30 18.70 17.50
CA LEU A 27 -11.19 17.30 17.91
C LEU A 27 -11.93 16.36 16.96
N VAL A 28 -13.14 16.72 16.52
CA VAL A 28 -13.90 15.94 15.53
C VAL A 28 -13.14 15.87 14.20
N ALA A 29 -12.61 16.99 13.72
CA ALA A 29 -11.81 17.01 12.49
C ALA A 29 -10.52 16.16 12.62
N CYS A 30 -9.89 16.13 13.79
CA CYS A 30 -8.73 15.26 14.04
C CYS A 30 -9.09 13.77 14.00
N VAL A 31 -10.28 13.37 14.46
CA VAL A 31 -10.73 11.96 14.39
C VAL A 31 -10.93 11.52 12.95
N GLU A 32 -11.57 12.33 12.12
CA GLU A 32 -11.74 12.04 10.69
C GLU A 32 -10.40 11.97 9.95
N LEU A 33 -9.43 12.81 10.31
CA LEU A 33 -8.07 12.76 9.74
C LEU A 33 -7.30 11.51 10.16
N CYS A 34 -7.52 10.99 11.36
CA CYS A 34 -6.87 9.77 11.84
C CYS A 34 -7.41 8.50 11.16
N ASP A 35 -8.68 8.50 10.73
CA ASP A 35 -9.29 7.38 10.01
C ASP A 35 -8.92 7.34 8.52
N ALA A 36 -8.26 8.40 8.00
CA ALA A 36 -7.86 8.50 6.60
C ALA A 36 -6.56 7.72 6.26
N ALA A 37 -6.01 6.95 7.20
CA ALA A 37 -4.79 6.18 7.03
C ALA A 37 -5.01 4.69 7.32
N ALA A 38 -4.84 3.84 6.31
CA ALA A 38 -4.82 2.40 6.48
C ALA A 38 -3.38 1.93 6.78
N ALA A 39 -3.19 1.27 7.93
CA ALA A 39 -1.90 0.73 8.34
C ALA A 39 -1.81 -0.74 7.93
N VAL A 40 -0.87 -1.07 7.04
CA VAL A 40 -0.79 -2.42 6.46
C VAL A 40 0.61 -2.99 6.65
N ASP A 41 0.66 -4.23 7.16
CA ASP A 41 1.89 -5.01 7.24
C ASP A 41 2.33 -5.45 5.84
N VAL A 42 3.51 -4.99 5.44
CA VAL A 42 4.06 -5.22 4.09
C VAL A 42 5.42 -5.90 4.17
N TYR A 43 5.65 -6.83 3.26
CA TYR A 43 6.85 -7.64 3.15
C TYR A 43 7.54 -7.34 1.83
N ARG A 44 8.80 -6.94 1.87
CA ARG A 44 9.54 -6.59 0.65
C ARG A 44 10.12 -7.83 -0.03
N LEU A 45 10.09 -7.86 -1.36
CA LEU A 45 10.94 -8.76 -2.12
C LEU A 45 12.41 -8.46 -1.82
N ILE A 46 13.15 -9.47 -1.39
CA ILE A 46 14.57 -9.35 -1.06
C ILE A 46 15.41 -9.26 -2.33
N GLN A 47 16.52 -8.52 -2.25
CA GLN A 47 17.55 -8.51 -3.28
C GLN A 47 18.64 -9.51 -2.90
N TYR A 48 19.19 -10.19 -3.90
CA TYR A 48 20.41 -10.98 -3.75
C TYR A 48 21.23 -10.93 -5.03
N ASP A 49 22.54 -11.15 -4.90
CA ASP A 49 23.44 -11.19 -6.05
C ASP A 49 23.97 -12.62 -6.20
N MET A 50 23.82 -13.21 -7.38
CA MET A 50 24.46 -14.48 -7.72
C MET A 50 25.56 -14.23 -8.74
N SER A 51 26.80 -14.58 -8.37
CA SER A 51 27.98 -14.42 -9.25
C SER A 51 28.14 -13.00 -9.82
N GLY A 52 27.76 -11.98 -9.05
CA GLY A 52 27.84 -10.57 -9.45
C GLY A 52 26.63 -10.03 -10.22
N SER A 53 25.66 -10.87 -10.57
CA SER A 53 24.40 -10.45 -11.20
C SER A 53 23.33 -10.18 -10.14
N PRO A 54 22.68 -8.99 -10.13
CA PRO A 54 21.64 -8.66 -9.17
C PRO A 54 20.28 -9.26 -9.54
N PHE A 55 19.58 -9.77 -8.54
CA PHE A 55 18.24 -10.34 -8.62
C PHE A 55 17.32 -9.76 -7.55
N GLY A 56 16.01 -9.79 -7.80
CA GLY A 56 14.99 -9.22 -6.93
C GLY A 56 14.86 -7.71 -7.10
N SER A 57 14.51 -7.02 -6.02
CA SER A 57 14.22 -5.58 -6.02
C SER A 57 15.15 -4.79 -5.08
N ARG A 58 15.81 -3.75 -5.60
CA ARG A 58 16.82 -2.96 -4.85
C ARG A 58 16.21 -1.81 -4.05
N PHE A 59 15.21 -1.13 -4.59
CA PHE A 59 14.60 0.05 -3.98
C PHE A 59 13.70 -0.29 -2.79
N ALA A 60 13.72 0.54 -1.73
CA ALA A 60 12.94 0.33 -0.50
C ALA A 60 11.93 1.45 -0.26
N ALA A 61 12.40 2.70 -0.24
CA ALA A 61 11.56 3.83 0.08
C ALA A 61 10.48 4.01 -0.99
N LEU A 62 9.23 4.14 -0.53
CA LEU A 62 8.08 4.40 -1.38
C LEU A 62 7.32 5.61 -0.86
N ASN A 63 7.00 6.53 -1.77
CA ASN A 63 6.16 7.67 -1.49
C ASN A 63 5.42 8.06 -2.78
N HIS A 64 4.58 7.15 -3.26
CA HIS A 64 4.01 7.17 -4.61
C HIS A 64 2.49 7.00 -4.55
N HIS A 65 1.79 7.51 -5.57
CA HIS A 65 0.34 7.42 -5.64
C HIS A 65 -0.10 5.97 -5.85
N ALA A 66 -1.17 5.54 -5.19
CA ALA A 66 -1.70 4.20 -5.39
C ALA A 66 -2.64 4.18 -6.61
N ALA A 67 -2.54 3.13 -7.42
CA ALA A 67 -3.45 2.88 -8.53
C ALA A 67 -3.79 1.38 -8.63
N SER A 68 -4.93 1.09 -9.23
CA SER A 68 -5.36 -0.27 -9.56
C SER A 68 -4.87 -0.69 -10.95
N LEU A 69 -5.14 -1.93 -11.36
CA LEU A 69 -4.85 -2.43 -12.71
C LEU A 69 -5.58 -1.66 -13.84
N HIS A 70 -6.66 -0.94 -13.51
CA HIS A 70 -7.53 -0.30 -14.49
C HIS A 70 -7.16 1.17 -14.69
N PHE A 71 -5.90 1.43 -15.05
CA PHE A 71 -5.43 2.79 -15.33
C PHE A 71 -5.67 3.16 -16.81
N PRO A 72 -5.91 4.45 -17.12
CA PRO A 72 -6.05 4.92 -18.50
C PRO A 72 -4.78 4.67 -19.33
N SER A 73 -4.96 4.37 -20.61
CA SER A 73 -3.84 4.21 -21.55
C SER A 73 -3.02 5.50 -21.68
N GLY A 74 -1.68 5.39 -21.63
CA GLY A 74 -0.76 6.52 -21.79
C GLY A 74 -0.44 7.29 -20.51
N VAL A 75 -0.90 6.83 -19.35
CA VAL A 75 -0.55 7.41 -18.04
C VAL A 75 0.90 7.06 -17.67
N ASP A 76 1.64 8.04 -17.15
CA ASP A 76 2.98 7.83 -16.59
C ASP A 76 2.87 7.14 -15.22
N LEU A 77 3.37 5.90 -15.13
CA LEU A 77 3.35 5.09 -13.91
C LEU A 77 4.63 5.23 -13.09
N SER A 78 5.60 6.07 -13.51
CA SER A 78 6.88 6.28 -12.81
C SER A 78 6.72 6.61 -11.32
N ARG A 79 5.61 7.23 -10.93
CA ARG A 79 5.32 7.65 -9.55
C ARG A 79 4.08 6.99 -8.96
N THR A 80 3.78 5.80 -9.46
CA THR A 80 2.57 5.05 -9.13
C THR A 80 2.93 3.69 -8.56
N VAL A 81 2.30 3.32 -7.45
CA VAL A 81 2.32 1.97 -6.87
C VAL A 81 1.09 1.24 -7.36
N LEU A 82 1.29 0.18 -8.14
CA LEU A 82 0.19 -0.68 -8.56
C LEU A 82 -0.15 -1.65 -7.44
N ILE A 83 -1.40 -1.58 -6.96
CA ILE A 83 -1.95 -2.52 -5.97
C ILE A 83 -2.76 -3.58 -6.71
N ILE A 84 -2.31 -4.84 -6.61
CA ILE A 84 -2.88 -5.93 -7.39
C ILE A 84 -3.19 -7.13 -6.48
N PRO A 85 -4.47 -7.50 -6.33
CA PRO A 85 -4.83 -8.79 -5.74
C PRO A 85 -4.28 -9.94 -6.57
N LEU A 86 -3.72 -10.97 -5.91
CA LEU A 86 -3.17 -12.16 -6.58
C LEU A 86 -4.21 -12.82 -7.51
N ARG A 87 -5.48 -12.73 -7.12
CA ARG A 87 -6.64 -13.26 -7.87
C ARG A 87 -6.87 -12.56 -9.21
N GLU A 88 -6.51 -11.28 -9.29
CA GLU A 88 -6.67 -10.43 -10.48
C GLU A 88 -5.35 -10.29 -11.26
N LEU A 89 -4.28 -10.94 -10.79
CA LEU A 89 -2.94 -10.78 -11.34
C LEU A 89 -2.82 -11.43 -12.71
N ASN A 90 -2.43 -10.64 -13.70
CA ASN A 90 -1.99 -11.15 -15.00
C ASN A 90 -0.46 -11.28 -15.03
N ILE A 91 0.06 -12.51 -14.99
CA ILE A 91 1.51 -12.78 -15.00
C ILE A 91 2.18 -12.23 -16.26
N THR A 92 1.52 -12.27 -17.42
CA THR A 92 2.07 -11.74 -18.67
C THR A 92 2.28 -10.24 -18.59
N PHE A 93 1.33 -9.51 -17.99
CA PHE A 93 1.45 -8.07 -17.76
C PHE A 93 2.66 -7.75 -16.87
N VAL A 94 2.81 -8.43 -15.73
CA VAL A 94 3.95 -8.21 -14.82
C VAL A 94 5.26 -8.53 -15.51
N ARG A 95 5.32 -9.65 -16.23
CA ARG A 95 6.49 -10.07 -16.99
C ARG A 95 6.90 -9.02 -18.03
N GLU A 96 5.94 -8.46 -18.75
CA GLU A 96 6.19 -7.43 -19.74
C GLU A 96 6.78 -6.17 -19.09
N TYR A 97 6.18 -5.71 -17.99
CA TYR A 97 6.66 -4.53 -17.25
C TYR A 97 8.08 -4.71 -16.70
N ILE A 98 8.39 -5.88 -16.14
CA ILE A 98 9.72 -6.19 -15.61
C ILE A 98 10.74 -6.32 -16.76
N ASN A 99 10.45 -7.13 -17.77
CA ASN A 99 11.40 -7.44 -18.84
C ASN A 99 11.70 -6.23 -19.72
N GLN A 100 10.68 -5.42 -20.03
CA GLN A 100 10.85 -4.19 -20.80
C GLN A 100 11.32 -3.01 -19.94
N LYS A 101 11.50 -3.21 -18.62
CA LYS A 101 11.89 -2.17 -17.65
C LYS A 101 11.03 -0.91 -17.77
N LYS A 102 9.72 -1.10 -17.93
CA LYS A 102 8.78 0.02 -18.01
C LYS A 102 8.83 0.81 -16.70
N PRO A 103 8.70 2.15 -16.76
CA PRO A 103 8.71 2.96 -15.56
C PRO A 103 7.50 2.62 -14.67
N LEU A 104 7.78 2.28 -13.42
CA LEU A 104 6.78 1.99 -12.40
C LEU A 104 7.32 2.44 -11.04
N GLY A 105 6.52 3.13 -10.25
CA GLY A 105 6.92 3.60 -8.92
C GLY A 105 7.07 2.46 -7.91
N GLY A 106 6.21 1.45 -7.99
CA GLY A 106 6.32 0.22 -7.21
C GLY A 106 5.20 -0.77 -7.52
N LEU A 107 5.34 -1.98 -6.99
CA LEU A 107 4.34 -3.04 -7.10
C LEU A 107 3.98 -3.54 -5.70
N LEU A 108 2.70 -3.57 -5.37
CA LEU A 108 2.16 -4.21 -4.18
C LEU A 108 1.23 -5.35 -4.60
N VAL A 109 1.62 -6.58 -4.28
CA VAL A 109 0.79 -7.77 -4.53
C VAL A 109 0.04 -8.15 -3.26
N LEU A 110 -1.29 -8.19 -3.31
CA LEU A 110 -2.11 -8.63 -2.18
C LEU A 110 -2.29 -10.14 -2.24
N LEU A 111 -1.85 -10.81 -1.19
CA LEU A 111 -1.90 -12.25 -1.00
C LEU A 111 -3.21 -12.61 -0.30
N PRO A 112 -3.95 -13.62 -0.79
CA PRO A 112 -5.15 -14.11 -0.12
C PRO A 112 -4.87 -14.52 1.32
N GLU A 113 -5.79 -14.21 2.23
CA GLU A 113 -5.66 -14.57 3.65
C GLU A 113 -5.53 -16.10 3.86
N VAL A 114 -6.04 -16.92 2.92
CA VAL A 114 -5.85 -18.39 2.95
C VAL A 114 -4.39 -18.84 2.85
N LEU A 115 -3.48 -17.96 2.43
CA LEU A 115 -2.03 -18.17 2.44
C LEU A 115 -1.40 -17.71 3.77
N SER A 116 -2.11 -16.92 4.56
CA SER A 116 -1.71 -16.61 5.93
C SER A 116 -1.77 -17.91 6.73
N PHE A 117 -0.65 -18.26 7.38
CA PHE A 117 -0.49 -19.49 8.17
C PHE A 117 -1.48 -19.63 9.35
N LYS A 118 -2.42 -18.68 9.52
CA LYS A 118 -3.36 -18.57 10.63
C LYS A 118 -4.67 -19.35 10.44
N THR A 119 -5.07 -19.69 9.22
CA THR A 119 -6.42 -20.25 8.98
C THR A 119 -6.38 -21.60 8.26
N GLY A 120 -6.43 -22.69 9.04
CA GLY A 120 -6.56 -24.09 8.59
C GLY A 120 -7.96 -24.45 8.08
N GLY A 121 -8.50 -23.68 7.13
CA GLY A 121 -9.85 -23.84 6.58
C GLY A 121 -9.89 -24.68 5.31
N ASN A 122 -10.58 -25.81 5.36
CA ASN A 122 -10.66 -26.81 4.30
C ASN A 122 -11.71 -26.46 3.22
N LYS A 123 -11.55 -25.34 2.48
CA LYS A 123 -12.46 -24.97 1.38
C LYS A 123 -11.72 -24.83 0.04
N GLN A 124 -12.25 -25.57 -0.94
CA GLN A 124 -12.00 -25.53 -2.38
C GLN A 124 -10.58 -25.88 -2.86
N VAL A 125 -10.33 -27.18 -3.04
CA VAL A 125 -9.05 -27.74 -3.52
C VAL A 125 -8.64 -27.19 -4.90
N HIS A 126 -9.59 -27.01 -5.83
CA HIS A 126 -9.28 -26.59 -7.20
C HIS A 126 -8.90 -25.10 -7.34
N GLU A 127 -9.58 -24.19 -6.63
CA GLU A 127 -9.18 -22.76 -6.62
C GLU A 127 -7.82 -22.58 -5.95
N LYS A 128 -7.57 -23.35 -4.89
CA LYS A 128 -6.28 -23.37 -4.20
C LYS A 128 -5.15 -23.86 -5.10
N GLU A 129 -5.40 -24.83 -5.97
CA GLU A 129 -4.40 -25.34 -6.91
C GLU A 129 -4.05 -24.33 -8.00
N LYS A 130 -5.05 -23.67 -8.62
CA LYS A 130 -4.81 -22.59 -9.58
C LYS A 130 -4.03 -21.43 -8.96
N MET A 131 -4.39 -21.03 -7.74
CA MET A 131 -3.71 -19.98 -6.98
C MET A 131 -2.25 -20.34 -6.69
N LYS A 132 -1.98 -21.60 -6.32
CA LYS A 132 -0.63 -22.11 -6.09
C LYS A 132 0.21 -22.08 -7.36
N ASN A 133 -0.35 -22.48 -8.49
CA ASN A 133 0.35 -22.44 -9.77
C ASN A 133 0.69 -21.00 -10.16
N LEU A 134 -0.27 -20.08 -10.02
CA LEU A 134 -0.06 -18.66 -10.30
C LEU A 134 0.99 -18.04 -9.35
N LEU A 135 0.97 -18.41 -8.06
CA LEU A 135 1.98 -17.98 -7.09
C LEU A 135 3.37 -18.53 -7.43
N ALA A 136 3.47 -19.80 -7.83
CA ALA A 136 4.74 -20.41 -8.24
C ALA A 136 5.31 -19.77 -9.51
N GLU A 137 4.45 -19.41 -10.48
CA GLU A 137 4.86 -18.66 -11.66
C GLU A 137 5.33 -17.25 -11.30
N LEU A 138 4.61 -16.55 -10.43
CA LEU A 138 5.00 -15.24 -9.93
C LEU A 138 6.34 -15.30 -9.18
N GLU A 139 6.50 -16.24 -8.28
CA GLU A 139 7.75 -16.47 -7.53
C GLU A 139 8.91 -16.69 -8.49
N ARG A 140 8.75 -17.63 -9.44
CA ARG A 140 9.79 -17.91 -10.44
C ARG A 140 10.16 -16.65 -11.23
N LEU A 141 9.18 -15.85 -11.63
CA LEU A 141 9.41 -14.59 -12.33
C LEU A 141 10.18 -13.59 -11.46
N LEU A 142 9.73 -13.35 -10.23
CA LEU A 142 10.28 -12.31 -9.36
C LEU A 142 11.68 -12.66 -8.84
N VAL A 143 11.92 -13.93 -8.50
CA VAL A 143 13.21 -14.42 -7.99
C VAL A 143 14.28 -14.34 -9.08
N HIS A 144 13.96 -14.68 -10.33
CA HIS A 144 14.95 -14.72 -11.41
C HIS A 144 15.05 -13.43 -12.24
N SER A 145 14.40 -12.35 -11.80
CA SER A 145 14.43 -11.06 -12.50
C SER A 145 15.22 -10.01 -11.73
N ASN A 146 15.86 -9.11 -12.46
CA ASN A 146 16.39 -7.86 -11.92
C ASN A 146 15.34 -6.76 -12.07
N ILE A 147 14.69 -6.38 -10.96
CA ILE A 147 13.52 -5.50 -10.98
C ILE A 147 13.94 -4.07 -10.61
N PRO A 148 13.68 -3.06 -11.48
CA PRO A 148 14.13 -1.68 -11.29
C PRO A 148 13.26 -0.85 -10.34
N TYR A 149 12.29 -1.46 -9.66
CA TYR A 149 11.36 -0.79 -8.74
C TYR A 149 11.05 -1.69 -7.54
N PRO A 150 10.63 -1.12 -6.39
CA PRO A 150 10.26 -1.87 -5.20
C PRO A 150 9.08 -2.82 -5.46
N VAL A 151 9.18 -4.06 -4.97
CA VAL A 151 8.08 -5.03 -4.94
C VAL A 151 7.78 -5.39 -3.50
N TYR A 152 6.52 -5.25 -3.12
CA TYR A 152 5.98 -5.53 -1.80
C TYR A 152 4.84 -6.54 -1.89
N PHE A 153 4.65 -7.26 -0.79
CA PHE A 153 3.54 -8.17 -0.57
C PHE A 153 2.81 -7.78 0.71
N ALA A 154 1.49 -7.81 0.69
CA ALA A 154 0.68 -7.69 1.89
C ALA A 154 -0.37 -8.80 1.86
N PHE A 155 -0.94 -9.16 3.01
CA PHE A 155 -2.15 -9.98 3.00
C PHE A 155 -3.37 -9.10 2.76
N GLU A 156 -4.37 -9.65 2.06
CA GLU A 156 -5.70 -9.04 1.94
C GLU A 156 -6.28 -8.81 3.35
N ASN A 157 -6.85 -7.63 3.59
CA ASN A 157 -7.56 -7.26 4.81
C ASN A 157 -8.67 -6.25 4.49
N ASP A 158 -9.63 -6.08 5.41
CA ASP A 158 -10.81 -5.25 5.16
C ASP A 158 -10.46 -3.77 4.87
N GLU A 159 -9.42 -3.26 5.53
CA GLU A 159 -8.93 -1.88 5.34
C GLU A 159 -8.37 -1.65 3.93
N ILE A 160 -7.45 -2.52 3.47
CA ILE A 160 -6.84 -2.39 2.14
C ILE A 160 -7.84 -2.68 1.03
N ASP A 161 -8.80 -3.57 1.27
CA ASP A 161 -9.86 -3.87 0.31
C ASP A 161 -10.79 -2.66 0.11
N THR A 162 -11.11 -1.95 1.20
CA THR A 162 -11.88 -0.70 1.15
C THR A 162 -11.12 0.38 0.37
N VAL A 163 -9.85 0.59 0.70
CA VAL A 163 -8.98 1.55 -0.01
C VAL A 163 -8.85 1.18 -1.49
N LEU A 164 -8.65 -0.10 -1.81
CA LEU A 164 -8.53 -0.57 -3.19
C LEU A 164 -9.84 -0.39 -3.97
N ALA A 165 -10.99 -0.59 -3.34
CA ALA A 165 -12.29 -0.33 -3.97
C ALA A 165 -12.47 1.14 -4.34
N ASP A 166 -12.08 2.06 -3.45
CA ASP A 166 -12.11 3.49 -3.73
C ASP A 166 -11.14 3.89 -4.84
N ILE A 167 -9.91 3.35 -4.83
CA ILE A 167 -8.92 3.57 -5.90
C ILE A 167 -9.50 3.11 -7.24
N LYS A 168 -10.05 1.89 -7.30
CA LYS A 168 -10.69 1.35 -8.52
C LYS A 168 -11.81 2.26 -9.01
N LYS A 169 -12.66 2.75 -8.10
CA LYS A 169 -13.74 3.68 -8.44
C LYS A 169 -13.20 4.98 -9.06
N ASN A 170 -12.17 5.57 -8.46
CA ASN A 170 -11.55 6.81 -8.94
C ASN A 170 -10.85 6.62 -10.30
N ASP A 171 -10.14 5.50 -10.47
CA ASP A 171 -9.48 5.13 -11.73
C ASP A 171 -10.52 4.96 -12.85
N LEU A 172 -11.64 4.29 -12.58
CA LEU A 172 -12.75 4.10 -13.53
C LEU A 172 -13.45 5.42 -13.89
N MET A 173 -13.51 6.37 -12.95
CA MET A 173 -14.02 7.73 -13.20
C MET A 173 -13.04 8.60 -14.00
N GLY A 174 -11.87 8.07 -14.38
CA GLY A 174 -10.84 8.79 -15.13
C GLY A 174 -10.17 9.90 -14.32
N GLN A 175 -10.23 9.80 -12.98
CA GLN A 175 -9.60 10.73 -12.05
C GLN A 175 -8.50 9.98 -11.26
N PRO A 176 -7.43 9.52 -11.93
CA PRO A 176 -6.34 8.83 -11.25
C PRO A 176 -5.68 9.76 -10.24
N ALA A 177 -5.12 9.16 -9.19
CA ALA A 177 -4.47 9.90 -8.13
C ALA A 177 -3.20 10.61 -8.66
N THR A 178 -3.17 11.93 -8.53
CA THR A 178 -2.00 12.76 -8.87
C THR A 178 -1.76 13.80 -7.79
N ALA A 179 -0.63 14.50 -7.86
CA ALA A 179 -0.31 15.57 -6.93
C ALA A 179 -1.37 16.69 -6.91
N THR A 180 -2.12 16.88 -8.00
CA THR A 180 -3.13 17.95 -8.13
C THR A 180 -4.57 17.47 -7.98
N THR A 181 -4.86 16.21 -8.29
CA THR A 181 -6.21 15.62 -8.13
C THR A 181 -6.43 15.00 -6.74
N GLY A 182 -5.36 14.82 -5.96
CA GLY A 182 -5.43 14.11 -4.68
C GLY A 182 -5.63 12.60 -4.88
N GLY A 183 -5.68 11.86 -3.78
CA GLY A 183 -5.91 10.41 -3.79
C GLY A 183 -4.98 9.65 -2.84
N TYR A 184 -5.14 8.33 -2.80
CA TYR A 184 -4.37 7.48 -1.90
C TYR A 184 -2.89 7.46 -2.26
N LYS A 185 -2.05 7.46 -1.23
CA LYS A 185 -0.60 7.40 -1.36
C LYS A 185 -0.06 6.25 -0.55
N PHE A 186 0.76 5.43 -1.18
CA PHE A 186 1.44 4.35 -0.50
C PHE A 186 2.80 4.85 -0.01
N VAL A 187 3.00 4.79 1.30
CA VAL A 187 4.15 5.36 1.99
C VAL A 187 4.84 4.28 2.79
N ILE A 188 6.12 4.06 2.52
CA ILE A 188 6.99 3.20 3.32
C ILE A 188 8.18 4.03 3.79
N PRO A 189 8.23 4.38 5.09
CA PRO A 189 9.35 5.09 5.69
C PRO A 189 10.45 4.08 6.04
N THR A 190 11.13 3.51 5.06
CA THR A 190 12.29 2.63 5.29
C THR A 190 13.56 3.22 4.70
N ALA A 191 14.66 3.07 5.44
CA ALA A 191 15.99 3.40 4.93
C ALA A 191 16.37 2.45 3.80
N GLU A 192 17.24 2.90 2.88
CA GLU A 192 17.72 2.06 1.79
C GLU A 192 18.43 0.80 2.33
N PRO A 193 18.30 -0.35 1.64
CA PRO A 193 18.83 -1.62 2.14
C PRO A 193 20.34 -1.59 2.16
N LYS A 194 20.92 -2.11 3.25
CA LYS A 194 22.36 -2.33 3.35
C LYS A 194 22.69 -3.77 3.01
N LYS A 195 23.80 -3.96 2.30
CA LYS A 195 24.33 -5.30 1.99
C LYS A 195 24.64 -6.04 3.29
N VAL A 196 24.02 -7.20 3.47
CA VAL A 196 24.34 -8.12 4.56
C VAL A 196 25.36 -9.14 4.05
N ALA A 197 26.34 -9.50 4.88
CA ALA A 197 27.29 -10.56 4.53
C ALA A 197 26.55 -11.90 4.40
N SER A 198 26.98 -12.73 3.44
CA SER A 198 26.36 -14.05 3.23
C SER A 198 26.44 -14.88 4.51
N PRO A 199 25.31 -15.37 5.05
CA PRO A 199 25.33 -16.24 6.21
C PRO A 199 26.04 -17.55 5.86
N THR A 200 26.79 -18.10 6.81
CA THR A 200 27.41 -19.41 6.67
C THR A 200 26.30 -20.47 6.66
N MET A 201 25.91 -20.94 5.48
CA MET A 201 24.96 -22.05 5.35
C MET A 201 25.70 -23.38 5.54
N THR A 202 25.45 -24.05 6.67
CA THR A 202 25.75 -25.48 6.82
C THR A 202 24.64 -26.29 6.17
N ASN A 203 24.95 -26.97 5.06
CA ASN A 203 24.05 -27.96 4.48
C ASN A 203 24.01 -29.20 5.39
N ILE A 204 22.85 -29.85 5.47
CA ILE A 204 22.75 -31.19 6.05
C ILE A 204 23.15 -32.15 4.93
N GLN A 205 24.33 -32.73 5.02
CA GLN A 205 24.79 -33.81 4.13
C GLN A 205 24.19 -35.15 4.54
#